data_AF-A0A2V5TCD5-F1
#
_entry.id   AF-A0A2V5TCD5-F1
#
_cell.length_a   1.000
_cell.length_b   1.000
_cell.length_c   1.000
_cell.angle_alpha   90.00
_cell.angle_beta   90.00
_cell.angle_gamma   90.00
#
_symmetry.space_group_name_H-M   'P 1'
#
loop_
_entity.id
_entity.type
_entity.pdbx_description
1 polymer ?
#
loop_
_entity_poly.entity_id
_entity_poly.type
_entity_poly.pdbx_seq_one_letter_code
_entity_poly.pdbx_strand_id
1 'polypeptide(L)'
;VSHTNVRHYYDIERNISDEQITMIGERRGVIGVNSVLVSAKKEESTLDRYVDHIEYIADLIGIDGVGVGFDFFDFIYRQWPESAKRELAEKLTTPHFIPDLRNHSHASNLTRKLIERGFNDEEIEKILRRNWLRIFKKWL
;
A
#
# COMPACT_ATOMS: atom_id res chain seq x y z
N VAL A 1 5.09 8.08 -5.31
CA VAL A 1 4.92 8.09 -3.83
C VAL A 1 5.34 6.72 -3.31
N SER A 2 6.27 6.64 -2.35
CA SER A 2 6.88 5.37 -1.95
C SER A 2 5.95 4.42 -1.19
N HIS A 3 5.06 4.97 -0.35
CA HIS A 3 4.08 4.21 0.43
C HIS A 3 2.89 5.12 0.80
N THR A 4 1.67 4.75 0.42
CA THR A 4 0.40 5.41 0.78
C THR A 4 -0.77 4.50 0.38
N ASN A 5 -2.00 4.88 0.74
CA ASN A 5 -3.24 4.23 0.33
C ASN A 5 -4.23 5.27 -0.20
N VAL A 6 -5.38 4.80 -0.71
CA VAL A 6 -6.41 5.67 -1.30
C VAL A 6 -7.42 6.14 -0.25
N ARG A 7 -7.84 7.42 -0.33
CA ARG A 7 -8.85 7.98 0.58
C ARG A 7 -10.22 7.32 0.44
N HIS A 8 -10.53 6.72 -0.71
CA HIS A 8 -11.78 6.01 -0.95
C HIS A 8 -12.13 4.98 0.13
N TYR A 9 -11.16 4.20 0.62
CA TYR A 9 -11.39 3.18 1.66
C TYR A 9 -11.05 3.68 3.08
N TYR A 10 -10.18 4.68 3.21
CA TYR A 10 -9.85 5.28 4.49
C TYR A 10 -9.41 6.74 4.32
N ASP A 11 -10.33 7.66 4.60
CA ASP A 11 -10.11 9.09 4.43
C ASP A 11 -9.35 9.70 5.62
N ILE A 12 -8.02 9.77 5.48
CA ILE A 12 -7.09 10.42 6.40
C ILE A 12 -6.03 11.18 5.61
N GLU A 13 -5.38 12.16 6.25
CA GLU A 13 -4.36 13.01 5.62
C GLU A 13 -3.22 12.21 4.96
N ARG A 14 -2.85 11.06 5.55
CA ARG A 14 -1.77 10.20 5.07
C ARG A 14 -2.10 9.45 3.78
N ASN A 15 -3.38 9.28 3.48
CA ASN A 15 -3.89 8.65 2.27
C ASN A 15 -4.16 9.70 1.19
N ILE A 16 -3.92 9.33 -0.06
CA ILE A 16 -3.96 10.26 -1.20
C ILE A 16 -5.35 10.34 -1.83
N SER A 17 -5.70 11.52 -2.33
CA SER A 17 -6.95 11.75 -3.06
C SER A 17 -6.86 11.30 -4.52
N ASP A 18 -7.99 11.16 -5.19
CA ASP A 18 -8.07 10.76 -6.60
C ASP A 18 -7.40 11.79 -7.52
N GLU A 19 -7.48 13.08 -7.19
CA GLU A 19 -6.76 14.14 -7.92
C GLU A 19 -5.24 13.96 -7.78
N GLN A 20 -4.77 13.62 -6.57
CA GLN A 20 -3.35 13.36 -6.33
C GLN A 20 -2.88 12.11 -7.07
N ILE A 21 -3.68 11.04 -7.06
CA ILE A 21 -3.41 9.80 -7.82
C ILE A 21 -3.29 10.14 -9.31
N THR A 22 -4.27 10.85 -9.86
CA THR A 22 -4.31 11.26 -11.27
C THR A 22 -3.08 12.10 -11.65
N MET A 23 -2.72 13.11 -10.85
CA MET A 23 -1.53 13.94 -11.08
C MET A 23 -0.23 13.12 -11.09
N ILE A 24 -0.13 12.06 -10.29
CA ILE A 24 1.02 11.15 -10.30
C ILE A 24 1.01 10.30 -11.59
N GLY A 25 -0.16 9.82 -12.00
CA GLY A 25 -0.36 9.07 -13.24
C GLY A 25 0.03 9.85 -14.49
N GLU A 26 -0.40 11.10 -14.60
CA GLU A 26 -0.03 12.02 -15.70
C GLU A 26 1.48 12.20 -15.85
N ARG A 27 2.22 12.14 -14.73
CA ARG A 27 3.68 12.22 -14.70
C ARG A 27 4.37 10.88 -14.90
N ARG A 28 3.59 9.82 -15.20
CA ARG A 28 4.04 8.43 -15.33
C ARG A 28 4.80 7.97 -14.08
N GLY A 29 4.32 8.42 -12.92
CA GLY A 29 4.85 8.08 -11.61
C GLY A 29 4.44 6.67 -11.17
N VAL A 30 4.86 6.29 -9.96
CA VAL A 30 4.50 5.02 -9.31
C VAL A 30 4.04 5.31 -7.88
N ILE A 31 2.99 4.63 -7.46
CA ILE A 31 2.39 4.69 -6.12
C ILE A 31 2.59 3.34 -5.45
N GLY A 32 3.40 3.30 -4.40
CA GLY A 32 3.54 2.13 -3.54
C GLY A 32 2.36 2.02 -2.58
N VAL A 33 1.62 0.91 -2.62
CA VAL A 33 0.51 0.64 -1.70
C VAL A 33 1.04 0.23 -0.33
N ASN A 34 0.51 0.82 0.74
CA ASN A 34 0.96 0.64 2.11
C ASN A 34 0.20 -0.50 2.82
N SER A 35 0.91 -1.40 3.53
CA SER A 35 0.30 -2.52 4.26
C SER A 35 -0.31 -2.13 5.62
N VAL A 36 -0.17 -0.86 6.00
CA VAL A 36 -0.89 -0.24 7.12
C VAL A 36 -1.81 0.87 6.59
N LEU A 37 -2.82 1.28 7.38
CA LEU A 37 -3.76 2.35 7.03
C LEU A 37 -4.65 2.00 5.82
N VAL A 38 -4.99 0.73 5.66
CA VAL A 38 -5.87 0.24 4.57
C VAL A 38 -7.36 0.35 4.92
N SER A 39 -7.73 0.49 6.19
CA SER A 39 -9.09 0.76 6.64
C SER A 39 -9.08 1.47 8.00
N ALA A 40 -10.14 2.25 8.26
CA ALA A 40 -10.43 2.82 9.56
C ALA A 40 -10.79 1.76 10.61
N LYS A 41 -11.26 0.58 10.17
CA LYS A 41 -11.68 -0.51 11.06
C LYS A 41 -10.66 -1.63 11.06
N LYS A 42 -10.36 -2.16 12.23
CA LYS A 42 -9.35 -3.21 12.43
C LYS A 42 -9.72 -4.49 11.70
N GLU A 43 -10.98 -4.88 11.74
CA GLU A 43 -11.57 -6.07 11.12
C GLU A 43 -11.55 -6.02 9.58
N GLU A 44 -11.48 -4.82 9.00
CA GLU A 44 -11.37 -4.63 7.55
C GLU A 44 -9.91 -4.49 7.10
N SER A 45 -8.94 -4.39 8.03
CA SER A 45 -7.51 -4.37 7.70
C SER A 45 -7.03 -5.78 7.31
N THR A 46 -7.34 -6.12 6.06
CA THR A 46 -7.17 -7.46 5.47
C THR A 46 -6.30 -7.39 4.21
N LEU A 47 -5.80 -8.55 3.78
CA LEU A 47 -5.06 -8.64 2.53
C LEU A 47 -5.96 -8.33 1.32
N ASP A 48 -7.25 -8.68 1.39
CA ASP A 48 -8.22 -8.31 0.35
C ASP A 48 -8.35 -6.79 0.26
N ARG A 49 -8.52 -6.08 1.39
CA ARG A 49 -8.57 -4.60 1.38
C ARG A 49 -7.30 -3.96 0.82
N TYR A 50 -6.13 -4.53 1.13
CA TYR A 50 -4.88 -4.07 0.53
C TYR A 50 -4.85 -4.22 -0.99
N VAL A 51 -5.41 -5.32 -1.53
CA VAL A 51 -5.51 -5.50 -2.98
C VAL A 51 -6.61 -4.61 -3.59
N ASP A 52 -7.69 -4.31 -2.87
CA ASP A 52 -8.67 -3.31 -3.32
C ASP A 52 -8.00 -1.94 -3.56
N HIS A 53 -7.05 -1.54 -2.70
CA HIS A 53 -6.26 -0.32 -2.93
C HIS A 53 -5.39 -0.39 -4.20
N ILE A 54 -4.79 -1.55 -4.48
CA ILE A 54 -4.01 -1.80 -5.70
C ILE A 54 -4.90 -1.64 -6.94
N GLU A 55 -6.05 -2.30 -6.94
CA GLU A 55 -7.01 -2.27 -8.03
C GLU A 55 -7.53 -0.86 -8.27
N TYR A 56 -7.93 -0.14 -7.22
CA TYR A 56 -8.43 1.22 -7.33
C TYR A 56 -7.40 2.17 -7.98
N ILE A 57 -6.12 2.06 -7.62
CA ILE A 57 -5.07 2.87 -8.24
C ILE A 57 -4.85 2.43 -9.70
N ALA A 58 -4.85 1.12 -9.97
CA ALA A 58 -4.70 0.59 -11.32
C ALA A 58 -5.84 1.05 -12.24
N ASP A 59 -7.07 1.12 -11.74
CA ASP A 59 -8.23 1.60 -12.49
C ASP A 59 -8.12 3.10 -12.84
N LEU A 60 -7.56 3.90 -11.94
CA LEU A 60 -7.40 5.34 -12.16
C LEU A 60 -6.24 5.72 -13.08
N ILE A 61 -5.08 5.07 -12.94
CA ILE A 61 -3.84 5.50 -13.64
C ILE A 61 -3.13 4.38 -14.41
N GLY A 62 -3.77 3.22 -14.53
CA GLY A 62 -3.22 2.03 -15.17
C GLY A 62 -2.27 1.25 -14.26
N ILE A 63 -2.10 -0.04 -14.57
CA ILE A 63 -1.23 -0.97 -13.83
C ILE A 63 0.23 -0.50 -13.75
N ASP A 64 0.67 0.25 -14.74
CA ASP A 64 1.99 0.86 -14.82
C ASP A 64 2.24 1.91 -13.72
N GLY A 65 1.19 2.41 -13.06
CA GLY A 65 1.25 3.38 -11.98
C GLY A 65 1.35 2.79 -10.57
N VAL A 66 1.28 1.46 -10.43
CA VAL A 66 1.15 0.79 -9.13
C VAL A 66 2.44 0.10 -8.71
N GLY A 67 2.75 0.10 -7.41
CA GLY A 67 3.86 -0.64 -6.85
C GLY A 67 3.58 -1.10 -5.42
N VAL A 68 4.53 -1.84 -4.87
CA VAL A 68 4.52 -2.23 -3.45
C VAL A 68 5.25 -1.18 -2.61
N GLY A 69 4.65 -0.79 -1.49
CA GLY A 69 5.22 0.12 -0.49
C GLY A 69 4.88 -0.33 0.92
N PHE A 70 5.18 -1.59 1.26
CA PHE A 70 4.63 -2.26 2.45
C PHE A 70 4.73 -1.48 3.76
N ASP A 71 5.84 -0.78 4.01
CA ASP A 71 6.08 -0.08 5.28
C ASP A 71 5.96 -1.02 6.49
N PHE A 72 6.69 -2.14 6.49
CA PHE A 72 6.62 -3.10 7.60
C PHE A 72 7.22 -2.54 8.88
N PHE A 73 6.35 -2.13 9.81
CA PHE A 73 6.78 -1.63 11.12
C PHE A 73 6.05 -2.25 12.34
N ASP A 74 5.20 -3.28 12.15
CA ASP A 74 4.46 -3.94 13.25
C ASP A 74 5.39 -4.40 14.40
N PHE A 75 6.50 -5.06 14.04
CA PHE A 75 7.48 -5.54 15.03
C PHE A 75 8.05 -4.40 15.88
N ILE A 76 8.41 -3.28 15.24
CA ILE A 76 8.98 -2.11 15.91
C ILE A 76 7.89 -1.42 16.75
N TYR A 77 6.70 -1.22 16.19
CA TYR A 77 5.56 -0.60 16.86
C TYR A 77 5.17 -1.33 18.14
N ARG A 78 5.16 -2.67 18.15
CA ARG A 78 4.85 -3.47 19.35
C ARG A 78 5.79 -3.20 20.51
N GLN A 79 7.05 -2.87 20.22
CA GLN A 79 8.09 -2.58 21.20
C GLN A 79 8.08 -1.14 21.70
N TRP A 80 7.28 -0.26 21.09
CA TRP A 80 7.19 1.12 21.54
C TRP A 80 6.57 1.22 22.93
N PRO A 81 6.99 2.21 23.75
CA PRO A 81 6.31 2.55 24.99
C PRO A 81 4.83 2.86 24.74
N GLU A 82 3.96 2.50 25.67
CA GLU A 82 2.52 2.79 25.56
C GLU A 82 2.23 4.29 25.44
N SER A 83 3.06 5.16 26.02
CA SER A 83 2.96 6.61 25.82
C SER A 83 3.16 7.03 24.36
N ALA A 84 4.17 6.46 23.68
CA ALA A 84 4.44 6.75 22.28
C ALA A 84 3.33 6.19 21.36
N LYS A 85 2.76 5.03 21.70
CA LYS A 85 1.60 4.47 20.97
C LYS A 85 0.37 5.35 21.11
N ARG A 86 0.09 5.87 22.32
CA ARG A 86 -1.00 6.83 22.55
C ARG A 86 -0.79 8.13 21.81
N GLU A 87 0.42 8.68 21.85
CA GLU A 87 0.76 9.90 21.12
C GLU A 87 0.57 9.75 19.60
N LEU A 88 0.98 8.60 19.03
CA LEU A 88 0.72 8.29 17.62
C LEU A 88 -0.79 8.23 17.33
N ALA A 89 -1.56 7.56 18.19
CA ALA A 89 -2.99 7.42 18.02
C ALA A 89 -3.73 8.76 18.10
N GLU A 90 -3.30 9.67 18.99
CA GLU A 90 -3.87 11.00 19.16
C GLU A 90 -3.51 11.95 18.01
N LYS A 91 -2.27 11.88 17.52
CA LYS A 91 -1.77 12.80 16.48
C LYS A 91 -2.11 12.36 15.06
N LEU A 92 -2.16 11.06 14.81
CA LEU A 92 -2.35 10.50 13.48
C LEU A 92 -3.54 9.55 13.46
N THR A 93 -3.34 8.31 13.94
CA THR A 93 -4.37 7.28 14.07
C THR A 93 -3.76 6.03 14.72
N THR A 94 -4.62 5.14 15.21
CA THR A 94 -4.20 3.80 15.63
C THR A 94 -3.92 2.94 14.40
N PRO A 95 -2.69 2.42 14.20
CA PRO A 95 -2.41 1.55 13.07
C PRO A 95 -3.14 0.21 13.21
N HIS A 96 -3.68 -0.28 12.09
CA HIS A 96 -4.25 -1.62 11.97
C HIS A 96 -3.41 -2.42 10.98
N PHE A 97 -2.79 -3.49 11.48
CA PHE A 97 -1.91 -4.34 10.69
C PHE A 97 -2.66 -5.53 10.10
N ILE A 98 -2.43 -5.78 8.81
CA ILE A 98 -2.97 -6.94 8.10
C ILE A 98 -2.34 -8.23 8.66
N PRO A 99 -3.10 -9.15 9.27
CA PRO A 99 -2.55 -10.37 9.86
C PRO A 99 -1.68 -11.19 8.89
N ASP A 100 -2.13 -11.31 7.64
CA ASP A 100 -1.47 -12.08 6.59
C ASP A 100 -0.31 -11.36 5.91
N LEU A 101 0.04 -10.13 6.33
CA LEU A 101 1.06 -9.30 5.69
C LEU A 101 1.80 -8.40 6.71
N ARG A 102 2.21 -8.97 7.86
CA ARG A 102 2.88 -8.22 8.94
C ARG A 102 4.38 -7.98 8.74
N ASN A 103 5.03 -8.81 7.93
CA ASN A 103 6.48 -8.80 7.76
C ASN A 103 6.89 -9.38 6.40
N HIS A 104 8.18 -9.29 6.09
CA HIS A 104 8.73 -9.68 4.78
C HIS A 104 8.57 -11.17 4.44
N SER A 105 8.51 -12.08 5.41
CA SER A 105 8.28 -13.50 5.11
C SER A 105 6.86 -13.76 4.58
N HIS A 106 5.92 -12.85 4.86
CA HIS A 106 4.55 -12.92 4.37
C HIS A 106 4.37 -12.31 2.97
N ALA A 107 5.41 -11.69 2.37
CA ALA A 107 5.27 -11.00 1.08
C ALA A 107 4.73 -11.90 -0.04
N SER A 108 5.01 -13.22 0.01
CA SER A 108 4.47 -14.19 -0.95
C SER A 108 2.94 -14.33 -0.92
N ASN A 109 2.28 -13.95 0.20
CA ASN A 109 0.82 -13.96 0.31
C ASN A 109 0.20 -12.93 -0.63
N LEU A 110 0.84 -11.77 -0.83
CA LEU A 110 0.38 -10.78 -1.80
C LEU A 110 0.37 -11.39 -3.22
N THR A 111 1.43 -12.08 -3.63
CA THR A 111 1.48 -12.72 -4.94
C THR A 111 0.35 -13.71 -5.13
N ARG A 112 0.08 -14.56 -4.13
CA ARG A 112 -1.05 -15.51 -4.17
C ARG A 112 -2.38 -14.78 -4.30
N LYS A 113 -2.59 -13.72 -3.51
CA LYS A 113 -3.81 -12.92 -3.57
C LYS A 113 -4.00 -12.26 -4.93
N LEU A 114 -2.95 -11.70 -5.54
CA LEU A 114 -3.05 -11.11 -6.88
C LEU A 114 -3.43 -12.16 -7.94
N ILE A 115 -2.90 -13.39 -7.85
CA ILE A 115 -3.31 -14.51 -8.71
C ILE A 115 -4.79 -14.84 -8.49
N GLU A 116 -5.23 -14.97 -7.23
CA GLU A 116 -6.64 -15.21 -6.88
C GLU A 116 -7.58 -14.11 -7.43
N ARG A 117 -7.09 -12.87 -7.50
CA ARG A 117 -7.81 -11.71 -8.02
C ARG A 117 -7.78 -11.59 -9.55
N GLY A 118 -7.08 -12.50 -10.24
CA GLY A 118 -7.08 -12.58 -11.70
C GLY A 118 -6.02 -11.74 -12.40
N PHE A 119 -5.07 -11.18 -11.67
CA PHE A 119 -3.91 -10.50 -12.28
C PHE A 119 -3.05 -11.53 -13.03
N ASN A 120 -2.62 -11.17 -14.23
CA ASN A 120 -1.70 -12.01 -14.99
C ASN A 120 -0.24 -11.82 -14.54
N ASP A 121 0.64 -12.72 -14.97
CA ASP A 121 2.06 -12.71 -14.60
C ASP A 121 2.77 -11.38 -14.92
N GLU A 122 2.43 -10.74 -16.05
CA GLU A 122 3.04 -9.46 -16.43
C GLU A 122 2.62 -8.34 -15.47
N GLU A 123 1.35 -8.27 -15.10
CA GLU A 123 0.80 -7.28 -14.17
C GLU A 123 1.37 -7.48 -12.77
N ILE A 124 1.42 -8.73 -12.29
CA ILE A 124 2.03 -9.08 -11.01
C ILE A 124 3.50 -8.63 -11.01
N GLU A 125 4.26 -8.94 -12.05
CA GLU A 125 5.66 -8.54 -12.13
C GLU A 125 5.85 -7.02 -12.17
N LYS A 126 4.92 -6.29 -12.79
CA LYS A 126 4.87 -4.82 -12.76
C LYS A 126 4.69 -4.27 -11.35
N ILE A 127 3.66 -4.73 -10.65
CA ILE A 127 3.35 -4.33 -9.26
C ILE A 127 4.53 -4.65 -8.34
N LEU A 128 5.08 -5.87 -8.42
CA LEU A 128 6.10 -6.34 -7.49
C LEU A 128 7.46 -5.66 -7.72
N ARG A 129 7.82 -5.33 -8.97
CA ARG A 129 9.16 -4.78 -9.24
C ARG A 129 9.30 -3.90 -10.48
N ARG A 130 8.70 -4.23 -11.63
CA ARG A 130 9.10 -3.58 -12.90
C ARG A 130 8.77 -2.09 -12.92
N ASN A 131 7.67 -1.69 -12.28
CA ASN A 131 7.28 -0.28 -12.19
C ASN A 131 8.30 0.55 -11.39
N TRP A 132 8.76 0.04 -10.25
CA TRP A 132 9.83 0.67 -9.49
C TRP A 132 11.16 0.70 -10.26
N LEU A 133 11.56 -0.41 -10.88
CA LEU A 133 12.78 -0.48 -11.68
C LEU A 133 12.77 0.51 -12.85
N ARG A 134 11.61 0.75 -13.49
CA ARG A 134 11.44 1.78 -14.52
C ARG A 134 11.75 3.17 -13.99
N ILE A 135 11.37 3.49 -12.75
CA ILE A 135 11.69 4.77 -12.12
C ILE A 135 13.19 4.84 -11.82
N PHE A 136 13.76 3.84 -11.16
CA PHE A 136 15.19 3.85 -10.77
C PHE A 136 16.14 3.93 -11.97
N LYS A 137 15.82 3.26 -13.08
CA LYS A 137 16.60 3.33 -14.33
C LYS A 137 16.68 4.72 -14.96
N LYS A 138 15.80 5.65 -14.61
CA LYS A 138 15.91 7.05 -15.08
C LYS A 138 16.99 7.85 -14.34
N TRP A 139 17.47 7.33 -13.21
CA TRP A 139 18.40 8.02 -12.31
C TRP A 139 19.74 7.29 -12.14
N LEU A 140 19.91 6.16 -12.84
CA LEU A 140 21.15 5.40 -12.98
C LEU A 140 21.70 5.62 -14.39
#